data_AF-A0A850V5C5-F1
#
_entry.id   AF-A0A850V5C5-F1
#
_cell.length_a   1.000
_cell.length_b   1.000
_cell.length_c   1.000
_cell.angle_alpha   90.00
_cell.angle_beta   90.00
_cell.angle_gamma   90.00
#
_symmetry.space_group_name_H-M   'P 1'
#
loop_
_entity.id
_entity.type
_entity.pdbx_description
1 polymer ?
#
loop_
_entity_poly.entity_id
_entity_poly.type
_entity_poly.pdbx_seq_one_letter_code
_entity_poly.pdbx_strand_id
1 'polypeptide(L)'
;MQKSVRYNEGHALYLALLARKEGTKRGYLSKKTAETNRWHEKWFALYQNVLFYFEGEQSARPAGMYMLEGCNCERVPAPKGCAAGSAKDAALDKQHYFTVLFGHEGQKPLELRCEDEVDGDEWVEAIHQASYSDILIEREVLMQKYIHLVQIVETEKVAANQLRHQLEDQDTEIERLKSEIIALNKTKEKMRPYQGNQEDEDPDIKKIKKVQSFMRGWLCRRKWKTIVQDYICSPHAESMRKRNQIVFNMVEAESEYVHQLYVLVNCFLRPLRMAASSKKPPISHDDVSSIFLN
;
A
#
# COMPACT_ATOMS: atom_id res chain seq x y z
N MET A 1 -12.12 -37.09 -16.57
CA MET A 1 -13.46 -36.52 -16.72
C MET A 1 -13.37 -35.03 -16.49
N GLN A 2 -13.41 -34.23 -17.56
CA GLN A 2 -13.51 -32.76 -17.48
C GLN A 2 -14.74 -32.40 -16.64
N LYS A 3 -14.56 -31.62 -15.56
CA LYS A 3 -15.69 -31.01 -14.86
C LYS A 3 -16.21 -29.86 -15.73
N SER A 4 -17.15 -30.16 -16.63
CA SER A 4 -17.92 -29.14 -17.33
C SER A 4 -18.56 -28.22 -16.29
N VAL A 5 -18.29 -26.92 -16.36
CA VAL A 5 -18.99 -25.92 -15.57
C VAL A 5 -20.50 -26.14 -15.74
N ARG A 6 -21.22 -26.36 -14.64
CA ARG A 6 -22.69 -26.54 -14.66
C ARG A 6 -23.34 -25.16 -14.58
N TYR A 7 -24.14 -24.82 -15.57
CA TYR A 7 -24.91 -23.58 -15.62
C TYR A 7 -26.41 -23.87 -15.63
N ASN A 8 -27.19 -22.96 -15.07
CA ASN A 8 -28.63 -22.98 -15.18
C ASN A 8 -29.02 -22.63 -16.62
N GLU A 9 -29.70 -23.54 -17.31
CA GLU A 9 -30.07 -23.39 -18.72
C GLU A 9 -30.96 -22.16 -18.97
N GLY A 10 -31.88 -21.85 -18.07
CA GLY A 10 -32.75 -20.67 -18.18
C GLY A 10 -31.97 -19.36 -18.11
N HIS A 11 -31.03 -19.25 -17.17
CA HIS A 11 -30.15 -18.08 -17.06
C HIS A 11 -29.24 -17.95 -18.29
N ALA A 12 -28.67 -19.07 -18.76
CA ALA A 12 -27.84 -19.08 -19.95
C ALA A 12 -28.60 -18.61 -21.20
N LEU A 13 -29.84 -19.07 -21.40
CA LEU A 13 -30.69 -18.64 -22.50
C LEU A 13 -31.05 -17.15 -22.40
N TYR A 14 -31.34 -16.66 -21.19
CA TYR A 14 -31.61 -15.25 -20.96
C TYR A 14 -30.40 -14.37 -21.27
N LEU A 15 -29.21 -14.75 -20.78
CA LEU A 15 -27.96 -14.02 -21.08
C LEU A 15 -27.61 -14.10 -22.57
N ALA A 16 -27.84 -15.23 -23.23
CA ALA A 16 -27.65 -15.34 -24.68
C ALA A 16 -28.58 -14.38 -25.45
N LEU A 17 -29.82 -14.20 -24.99
CA LEU A 17 -30.76 -13.23 -25.57
C LEU A 17 -30.28 -11.78 -25.37
N LEU A 18 -29.75 -11.46 -24.19
CA LEU A 18 -29.14 -10.16 -23.94
C LEU A 18 -27.89 -9.96 -24.80
N ALA A 19 -27.00 -10.95 -24.88
CA ALA A 19 -25.79 -10.89 -25.70
C ALA A 19 -26.11 -10.60 -27.18
N ARG A 20 -27.22 -11.13 -27.70
CA ARG A 20 -27.66 -10.84 -29.06
C ARG A 20 -28.06 -9.38 -29.26
N LYS A 21 -28.70 -8.76 -28.26
CA LYS A 21 -29.21 -7.38 -28.34
C LYS A 21 -28.16 -6.34 -27.95
N GLU A 22 -27.43 -6.61 -26.89
CA GLU A 22 -26.60 -5.66 -26.12
C GLU A 22 -25.16 -6.18 -25.94
N GLY A 23 -24.75 -7.20 -26.70
CA GLY A 23 -23.39 -7.72 -26.63
C GLY A 23 -22.34 -6.66 -26.95
N THR A 24 -21.28 -6.60 -26.14
CA THR A 24 -20.15 -5.67 -26.26
C THR A 24 -19.45 -5.82 -27.61
N LYS A 25 -19.33 -7.05 -28.12
CA LYS A 25 -18.89 -7.33 -29.50
C LYS A 25 -19.67 -8.50 -30.07
N ARG A 26 -20.03 -8.41 -31.35
CA ARG A 26 -20.84 -9.39 -32.09
C ARG A 26 -20.36 -9.48 -33.52
N GLY A 27 -20.40 -10.66 -34.11
CA GLY A 27 -19.94 -10.85 -35.50
C GLY A 27 -19.63 -12.30 -35.84
N TYR A 28 -19.31 -12.55 -37.11
CA TYR A 28 -18.93 -13.87 -37.59
C TYR A 28 -17.46 -14.14 -37.29
N LEU A 29 -17.18 -15.32 -36.75
CA LEU A 29 -15.83 -15.85 -36.61
C LEU A 29 -15.80 -17.30 -37.10
N SER A 30 -14.68 -17.68 -37.69
CA SER A 30 -14.41 -19.08 -38.00
C SER A 30 -13.83 -19.76 -36.75
N LYS A 31 -14.53 -20.77 -36.24
CA LYS A 31 -14.14 -21.57 -35.09
C LYS A 31 -13.60 -22.93 -35.53
N LYS A 32 -12.45 -23.35 -35.00
CA LYS A 32 -11.93 -24.70 -35.22
C LYS A 32 -12.59 -25.70 -34.27
N THR A 33 -13.01 -26.83 -34.81
CA THR A 33 -13.59 -27.94 -34.03
C THR A 33 -12.50 -28.90 -33.57
N ALA A 34 -12.51 -29.24 -32.28
CA ALA A 34 -11.47 -30.08 -31.69
C ALA A 34 -11.54 -31.56 -32.14
N GLU A 35 -12.69 -32.04 -32.62
CA GLU A 35 -12.82 -33.42 -33.11
C GLU A 35 -12.33 -33.59 -34.55
N THR A 36 -12.62 -32.62 -35.44
CA THR A 36 -12.39 -32.79 -36.88
C THR A 36 -11.29 -31.90 -37.44
N ASN A 37 -10.73 -30.98 -36.64
CA ASN A 37 -9.80 -29.93 -37.08
C ASN A 37 -10.33 -29.08 -38.24
N ARG A 38 -11.66 -29.03 -38.42
CA ARG A 38 -12.31 -28.19 -39.44
C ARG A 38 -12.73 -26.86 -38.85
N TRP A 39 -12.62 -25.84 -39.68
CA TRP A 39 -13.09 -24.48 -39.40
C TRP A 39 -14.55 -24.34 -39.83
N HIS A 40 -15.37 -23.80 -38.95
CA HIS A 40 -16.78 -23.50 -39.21
C HIS A 40 -17.05 -22.05 -38.86
N GLU A 41 -17.68 -21.34 -39.80
CA GLU A 41 -18.21 -20.02 -39.53
C GLU A 41 -19.38 -20.13 -38.54
N LYS A 42 -19.33 -19.30 -37.50
CA LYS A 42 -20.37 -19.18 -36.47
C LYS A 42 -20.53 -17.71 -36.13
N TRP A 43 -21.73 -17.34 -35.70
CA TRP A 43 -21.99 -15.99 -35.22
C TRP A 43 -21.75 -15.93 -33.71
N PHE A 44 -20.89 -15.03 -33.26
CA PHE A 44 -20.49 -14.87 -31.88
C PHE A 44 -21.09 -13.61 -31.28
N ALA A 45 -21.37 -13.66 -29.98
CA ALA A 45 -21.79 -12.52 -29.18
C ALA A 45 -21.14 -12.58 -27.80
N LEU A 46 -20.38 -11.56 -27.46
CA LEU A 46 -19.78 -11.36 -26.16
C LEU A 46 -20.71 -10.51 -25.29
N TYR A 47 -21.00 -10.96 -24.08
CA TYR A 47 -21.75 -10.20 -23.09
C TYR A 47 -21.16 -10.42 -21.70
N GLN A 48 -20.73 -9.33 -21.07
CA GLN A 48 -19.95 -9.38 -19.83
C GLN A 48 -18.72 -10.29 -20.03
N ASN A 49 -18.58 -11.35 -19.23
CA ASN A 49 -17.52 -12.35 -19.31
C ASN A 49 -17.93 -13.66 -20.00
N VAL A 50 -19.03 -13.65 -20.77
CA VAL A 50 -19.55 -14.85 -21.44
C VAL A 50 -19.58 -14.66 -22.94
N LEU A 51 -18.90 -15.55 -23.66
CA LEU A 51 -18.87 -15.59 -25.11
C LEU A 51 -19.81 -16.68 -25.63
N PHE A 52 -20.91 -16.27 -26.24
CA PHE A 52 -21.87 -17.15 -26.88
C PHE A 52 -21.55 -17.34 -28.35
N TYR A 53 -21.83 -18.53 -28.91
CA TYR A 53 -21.82 -18.75 -30.34
C TYR A 53 -23.11 -19.43 -30.82
N PHE A 54 -23.48 -19.11 -32.04
CA PHE A 54 -24.73 -19.49 -32.68
C PHE A 54 -24.44 -20.09 -34.06
N GLU A 55 -25.34 -20.93 -34.55
CA GLU A 55 -25.23 -21.48 -35.92
C GLU A 55 -25.23 -20.37 -36.99
N GLY A 56 -25.92 -19.26 -36.71
CA GLY A 56 -25.89 -18.05 -37.53
C GLY A 56 -26.64 -16.92 -36.82
N GLU A 57 -26.58 -15.71 -37.39
CA GLU A 57 -27.12 -14.52 -36.74
C GLU A 57 -28.61 -14.63 -36.42
N GLN A 58 -29.43 -15.33 -37.20
CA GLN A 58 -30.87 -15.47 -36.93
C GLN A 58 -31.22 -16.58 -35.92
N SER A 59 -30.23 -17.33 -35.41
CA SER A 59 -30.47 -18.45 -34.51
C SER A 59 -30.99 -17.97 -33.15
N ALA A 60 -32.14 -18.49 -32.73
CA ALA A 60 -32.77 -18.10 -31.46
C ALA A 60 -32.05 -18.67 -30.23
N ARG A 61 -31.39 -19.83 -30.35
CA ARG A 61 -30.68 -20.50 -29.27
C ARG A 61 -29.18 -20.54 -29.55
N PRO A 62 -28.32 -20.35 -28.52
CA PRO A 62 -26.89 -20.52 -28.67
C PRO A 62 -26.56 -22.01 -28.91
N ALA A 63 -25.60 -22.26 -29.80
CA ALA A 63 -25.03 -23.59 -30.01
C ALA A 63 -24.02 -23.93 -28.89
N GLY A 64 -23.47 -22.91 -28.22
CA GLY A 64 -22.74 -23.08 -26.97
C GLY A 64 -22.24 -21.75 -26.41
N MET A 65 -21.54 -21.83 -25.28
CA MET A 65 -20.98 -20.67 -24.59
C MET A 65 -19.63 -20.99 -23.98
N TYR A 66 -18.84 -19.94 -23.73
CA TYR A 66 -17.55 -19.98 -23.07
C TYR A 66 -17.50 -18.95 -21.95
N MET A 67 -17.11 -19.38 -20.75
CA MET A 67 -16.76 -18.46 -19.66
C MET A 67 -15.35 -17.95 -19.89
N LEU A 68 -15.18 -16.62 -19.90
CA LEU A 68 -13.90 -15.98 -20.18
C LEU A 68 -13.15 -15.56 -18.91
N GLU A 69 -13.72 -15.73 -17.73
CA GLU A 69 -13.08 -15.37 -16.46
C GLU A 69 -11.70 -16.05 -16.33
N GLY A 70 -10.65 -15.23 -16.17
CA GLY A 70 -9.27 -15.68 -16.09
C GLY A 70 -8.72 -16.29 -17.39
N CYS A 71 -9.36 -16.09 -18.54
CA CYS A 71 -8.81 -16.51 -19.83
C CYS A 71 -7.71 -15.57 -20.30
N ASN A 72 -6.83 -16.09 -21.15
CA ASN A 72 -5.86 -15.30 -21.89
C ASN A 72 -6.15 -15.43 -23.39
N CYS A 73 -6.21 -14.32 -24.11
CA CYS A 73 -6.49 -14.30 -25.54
C CYS A 73 -5.27 -13.77 -26.29
N GLU A 74 -4.68 -14.61 -27.13
CA GLU A 74 -3.43 -14.29 -27.81
C GLU A 74 -3.60 -14.42 -29.33
N ARG A 75 -2.96 -13.51 -30.07
CA ARG A 75 -2.81 -13.66 -31.53
C ARG A 75 -1.82 -14.78 -31.79
N VAL A 76 -2.13 -15.62 -32.77
CA VAL A 76 -1.30 -16.77 -33.12
C VAL A 76 -0.93 -16.66 -34.60
N PRO A 77 0.31 -16.97 -35.01
CA PRO A 77 0.66 -17.06 -36.41
C PRO A 77 -0.17 -18.15 -37.12
N ALA A 78 -0.36 -17.99 -38.43
CA ALA A 78 -1.08 -18.97 -39.24
C ALA A 78 -0.49 -20.39 -39.06
N PRO A 79 -1.33 -21.44 -38.93
CA PRO A 79 -0.86 -22.81 -38.74
C PRO A 79 0.10 -23.25 -39.84
N LYS A 80 1.24 -23.85 -39.46
CA LYS A 80 2.23 -24.39 -40.41
C LYS A 80 1.62 -25.58 -41.17
N GLY A 81 1.21 -25.34 -42.41
CA GLY A 81 0.50 -26.28 -43.28
C GLY A 81 -0.27 -25.59 -44.40
N CYS A 82 -0.47 -24.27 -44.31
CA CYS A 82 -1.06 -23.42 -45.36
C CYS A 82 -0.01 -22.83 -46.33
N ALA A 83 1.25 -23.29 -46.29
CA ALA A 83 2.32 -22.76 -47.13
C ALA A 83 2.26 -23.33 -48.57
N ALA A 84 1.81 -22.47 -49.48
CA ALA A 84 2.11 -22.38 -50.91
C ALA A 84 1.88 -23.64 -51.78
N GLY A 85 0.72 -23.67 -52.45
CA GLY A 85 0.49 -24.52 -53.62
C GLY A 85 -0.69 -24.10 -54.50
N SER A 86 -1.73 -23.46 -53.96
CA SER A 86 -2.92 -23.07 -54.72
C SER A 86 -3.42 -21.65 -54.43
N ALA A 87 -4.17 -21.05 -55.35
CA ALA A 87 -4.82 -19.74 -55.18
C ALA A 87 -5.80 -19.69 -53.99
N LYS A 88 -6.25 -20.86 -53.49
CA LYS A 88 -7.07 -21.00 -52.29
C LYS A 88 -6.25 -20.80 -51.00
N ASP A 89 -4.94 -21.05 -51.06
CA ASP A 89 -4.03 -20.91 -49.92
C ASP A 89 -3.55 -19.45 -49.72
N ALA A 90 -3.53 -18.65 -50.79
CA ALA A 90 -3.24 -17.22 -50.70
C ALA A 90 -4.32 -16.41 -49.95
N ALA A 91 -5.55 -16.93 -49.86
CA ALA A 91 -6.62 -16.35 -49.04
C ALA A 91 -6.49 -16.72 -47.55
N LEU A 92 -5.83 -17.85 -47.24
CA LEU A 92 -5.58 -18.29 -45.86
C LEU A 92 -4.44 -17.50 -45.20
N ASP A 93 -3.51 -16.96 -46.00
CA ASP A 93 -2.43 -16.04 -45.56
C ASP A 93 -2.94 -14.66 -45.12
N LYS A 94 -4.20 -14.32 -45.43
CA LYS A 94 -4.87 -13.07 -45.01
C LYS A 94 -5.82 -13.26 -43.84
N GLN A 95 -5.83 -14.43 -43.21
CA GLN A 95 -6.68 -14.69 -42.05
C GLN A 95 -5.93 -14.42 -40.76
N HIS A 96 -6.61 -13.76 -39.84
CA HIS A 96 -6.07 -13.37 -38.54
C HIS A 96 -6.50 -14.40 -37.50
N TYR A 97 -5.53 -15.13 -36.97
CA TYR A 97 -5.77 -16.23 -36.03
C TYR A 97 -5.52 -15.76 -34.60
N PHE A 98 -6.39 -16.18 -33.70
CA PHE A 98 -6.22 -15.95 -32.27
C PHE A 98 -6.78 -17.13 -31.48
N THR A 99 -6.25 -17.32 -30.28
CA THR A 99 -6.59 -18.44 -29.41
C THR A 99 -6.94 -17.94 -28.03
N VAL A 100 -8.07 -18.42 -27.51
CA VAL A 100 -8.49 -18.20 -26.13
C VAL A 100 -8.08 -19.41 -25.29
N LEU A 101 -7.16 -19.17 -24.37
CA LEU A 101 -6.69 -20.12 -23.37
C LEU A 101 -7.50 -19.91 -22.09
N PHE A 102 -8.24 -20.93 -21.66
CA PHE A 102 -9.08 -20.84 -20.47
C PHE A 102 -8.28 -21.15 -19.20
N GLY A 103 -8.49 -20.39 -18.13
CA GLY A 103 -7.85 -20.62 -16.83
C GLY A 103 -8.36 -21.85 -16.07
N HIS A 104 -9.43 -22.49 -16.53
CA HIS A 104 -9.99 -23.68 -15.90
C HIS A 104 -9.30 -24.98 -16.38
N GLU A 105 -8.85 -25.78 -15.41
CA GLU A 105 -8.19 -27.07 -15.63
C GLU A 105 -8.99 -27.99 -16.57
N GLY A 106 -8.35 -28.37 -17.66
CA GLY A 106 -8.86 -29.34 -18.64
C GLY A 106 -9.73 -28.77 -19.75
N GLN A 107 -10.06 -27.48 -19.80
CA GLN A 107 -10.78 -26.91 -20.95
C GLN A 107 -9.84 -26.74 -22.15
N LYS A 108 -10.23 -27.25 -23.32
CA LYS A 108 -9.43 -27.10 -24.55
C LYS A 108 -9.40 -25.63 -25.00
N PRO A 109 -8.28 -25.15 -25.57
CA PRO A 109 -8.21 -23.83 -26.18
C PRO A 109 -9.30 -23.64 -27.25
N LEU A 110 -9.84 -22.43 -27.32
CA LEU A 110 -10.75 -22.03 -28.39
C LEU A 110 -9.95 -21.32 -29.48
N GLU A 111 -9.78 -21.99 -30.61
CA GLU A 111 -9.09 -21.44 -31.78
C GLU A 111 -10.10 -20.73 -32.71
N LEU A 112 -9.84 -19.45 -32.98
CA LEU A 112 -10.70 -18.56 -33.77
C LEU A 112 -9.88 -17.89 -34.87
N ARG A 113 -10.56 -17.51 -35.96
CA ARG A 113 -9.99 -16.68 -37.01
C ARG A 113 -11.04 -15.77 -37.66
N CYS A 114 -10.59 -14.63 -38.17
CA CYS A 114 -11.36 -13.66 -38.95
C CYS A 114 -10.59 -13.24 -40.21
N GLU A 115 -11.24 -12.50 -41.11
CA GLU A 115 -10.64 -12.05 -42.37
C GLU A 115 -10.01 -10.66 -42.29
N ASP A 116 -10.40 -9.85 -41.30
CA ASP A 116 -9.93 -8.48 -41.09
C ASP A 116 -9.05 -8.42 -39.84
N GLU A 117 -7.86 -7.82 -39.97
CA GLU A 117 -6.91 -7.59 -38.89
C GLU A 117 -7.53 -6.74 -37.79
N VAL A 118 -8.21 -5.66 -38.17
CA VAL A 118 -8.82 -4.73 -37.23
C VAL A 118 -9.93 -5.42 -36.45
N ASP A 119 -10.78 -6.21 -37.12
CA ASP A 119 -11.82 -6.98 -36.43
C ASP A 119 -11.22 -8.01 -35.47
N GLY A 120 -10.14 -8.69 -35.87
CA GLY A 120 -9.41 -9.63 -35.02
C GLY A 120 -8.83 -8.96 -33.78
N ASP A 121 -8.24 -7.78 -33.96
CA ASP A 121 -7.66 -6.97 -32.91
C ASP A 121 -8.73 -6.52 -31.90
N GLU A 122 -9.88 -6.06 -32.39
CA GLU A 122 -11.03 -5.71 -31.56
C GLU A 122 -11.59 -6.93 -30.81
N TRP A 123 -11.60 -8.12 -31.43
CA TRP A 123 -12.07 -9.35 -30.77
C TRP A 123 -11.13 -9.76 -29.64
N VAL A 124 -9.82 -9.72 -29.89
CA VAL A 124 -8.81 -10.02 -28.87
C VAL A 124 -8.92 -9.05 -27.71
N GLU A 125 -9.05 -7.75 -27.98
CA GLU A 125 -9.20 -6.72 -26.96
C GLU A 125 -10.50 -6.88 -26.15
N ALA A 126 -11.63 -7.11 -26.83
CA ALA A 126 -12.90 -7.31 -26.15
C ALA A 126 -12.90 -8.57 -25.25
N ILE A 127 -12.28 -9.66 -25.70
CA ILE A 127 -12.12 -10.89 -24.90
C ILE A 127 -11.16 -10.64 -23.73
N HIS A 128 -10.07 -9.88 -23.95
CA HIS A 128 -9.13 -9.52 -22.90
C HIS A 128 -9.81 -8.73 -21.77
N GLN A 129 -10.58 -7.69 -22.10
CA GLN A 129 -11.35 -6.92 -21.13
C GLN A 129 -12.40 -7.77 -20.39
N ALA A 130 -13.04 -8.70 -21.10
CA ALA A 130 -14.02 -9.63 -20.53
C ALA A 130 -13.40 -10.73 -19.64
N SER A 131 -12.06 -10.88 -19.64
CA SER A 131 -11.36 -11.87 -18.83
C SER A 131 -11.33 -11.53 -17.34
N TYR A 132 -11.55 -10.25 -16.99
CA TYR A 132 -11.38 -9.71 -15.65
C TYR A 132 -9.98 -9.94 -15.05
N SER A 133 -8.94 -10.09 -15.89
CA SER A 133 -7.54 -10.24 -15.45
C SER A 133 -7.11 -9.14 -14.47
N ASP A 134 -7.38 -7.88 -14.80
CA ASP A 134 -6.98 -6.73 -13.99
C ASP A 134 -7.71 -6.71 -12.65
N ILE A 135 -9.01 -6.99 -12.66
CA ILE A 135 -9.84 -7.09 -11.45
C ILE A 135 -9.33 -8.22 -10.54
N LEU A 136 -8.93 -9.36 -11.12
CA LEU A 136 -8.35 -10.47 -10.37
C LEU A 136 -7.01 -10.09 -9.73
N ILE A 137 -6.15 -9.37 -10.45
CA ILE A 137 -4.87 -8.86 -9.92
C ILE A 137 -5.12 -7.86 -8.78
N GLU A 138 -6.01 -6.89 -8.98
CA GLU A 138 -6.38 -5.92 -7.95
C GLU A 138 -6.96 -6.59 -6.70
N ARG A 139 -7.81 -7.61 -6.88
CA ARG A 139 -8.35 -8.43 -5.79
C ARG A 139 -7.24 -9.14 -5.02
N GLU A 140 -6.25 -9.72 -5.70
CA GLU A 140 -5.12 -10.38 -5.04
C GLU A 140 -4.28 -9.37 -4.24
N VAL A 141 -3.95 -8.21 -4.84
CA VAL A 141 -3.24 -7.13 -4.14
C VAL A 141 -4.01 -6.66 -2.90
N LEU A 142 -5.33 -6.50 -3.01
CA LEU A 142 -6.18 -6.08 -1.90
C LEU A 142 -6.22 -7.14 -0.79
N MET A 143 -6.27 -8.42 -1.16
CA MET A 143 -6.24 -9.53 -0.21
C MET A 143 -4.91 -9.57 0.55
N GLN A 144 -3.78 -9.34 -0.12
CA GLN A 144 -2.47 -9.23 0.55
C GLN A 144 -2.42 -8.06 1.54
N LYS A 145 -2.97 -6.89 1.16
CA LYS A 145 -3.10 -5.72 2.06
C LYS A 145 -3.97 -6.04 3.27
N TYR A 146 -5.07 -6.74 3.08
CA TYR A 146 -5.95 -7.17 4.17
C TYR A 146 -5.22 -8.10 5.15
N ILE A 147 -4.49 -9.11 4.65
CA ILE A 147 -3.70 -10.02 5.48
C ILE A 147 -2.67 -9.25 6.31
N HIS A 148 -1.96 -8.30 5.68
CA HIS A 148 -0.98 -7.47 6.37
C HIS A 148 -1.61 -6.61 7.47
N LEU A 149 -2.77 -5.99 7.19
CA LEU A 149 -3.49 -5.19 8.18
C LEU A 149 -3.93 -6.04 9.38
N VAL A 150 -4.43 -7.25 9.14
CA VAL A 150 -4.79 -8.20 10.21
C VAL A 150 -3.58 -8.53 11.09
N GLN A 151 -2.40 -8.72 10.50
CA GLN A 151 -1.17 -8.94 11.27
C GLN A 151 -0.80 -7.74 12.14
N ILE A 152 -0.86 -6.52 11.60
CA ILE A 152 -0.60 -5.29 12.36
C ILE A 152 -1.55 -5.20 13.56
N VAL A 153 -2.85 -5.36 13.34
CA VAL A 153 -3.86 -5.28 14.40
C VAL A 153 -3.61 -6.31 15.50
N GLU A 154 -3.23 -7.54 15.14
CA GLU A 154 -2.91 -8.56 16.15
C GLU A 154 -1.64 -8.20 16.93
N THR A 155 -0.60 -7.69 16.27
CA THR A 155 0.62 -7.23 16.95
C THR A 155 0.36 -6.05 17.89
N GLU A 156 -0.45 -5.07 17.47
CA GLU A 156 -0.83 -3.93 18.31
C GLU A 156 -1.65 -4.38 19.52
N LYS A 157 -2.56 -5.33 19.34
CA LYS A 157 -3.34 -5.92 20.44
C LYS A 157 -2.45 -6.59 21.47
N VAL A 158 -1.42 -7.34 21.03
CA VAL A 158 -0.44 -7.94 21.94
C VAL A 158 0.36 -6.87 22.68
N ALA A 159 0.85 -5.85 21.98
CA ALA A 159 1.60 -4.75 22.59
C ALA A 159 0.76 -3.97 23.62
N ALA A 160 -0.51 -3.69 23.31
CA ALA A 160 -1.44 -3.03 24.22
C ALA A 160 -1.70 -3.86 25.48
N ASN A 161 -1.85 -5.19 25.35
CA ASN A 161 -1.99 -6.08 26.50
C ASN A 161 -0.72 -6.09 27.37
N GLN A 162 0.47 -6.09 26.76
CA GLN A 162 1.73 -6.00 27.50
C GLN A 162 1.85 -4.69 28.29
N LEU A 163 1.52 -3.56 27.67
CA LEU A 163 1.52 -2.27 28.35
C LEU A 163 0.53 -2.23 29.51
N ARG A 164 -0.66 -2.82 29.35
CA ARG A 164 -1.64 -2.92 30.45
C ARG A 164 -1.07 -3.69 31.64
N HIS A 165 -0.45 -4.84 31.41
CA HIS A 165 0.20 -5.60 32.48
C HIS A 165 1.34 -4.82 33.15
N GLN A 166 2.15 -4.09 32.38
CA GLN A 166 3.19 -3.23 32.95
C GLN A 166 2.62 -2.12 33.84
N LEU A 167 1.48 -1.53 33.48
CA LEU A 167 0.80 -0.54 34.30
C LEU A 167 0.27 -1.16 35.60
N GLU A 168 -0.35 -2.34 35.52
CA GLU A 168 -0.81 -3.10 36.70
C GLU A 168 0.37 -3.39 37.66
N ASP A 169 1.50 -3.86 37.13
CA ASP A 169 2.71 -4.11 37.94
C ASP A 169 3.23 -2.81 38.59
N GLN A 170 3.28 -1.70 37.84
CA GLN A 170 3.71 -0.41 38.37
C GLN A 170 2.78 0.12 39.47
N ASP A 171 1.46 -0.03 39.31
CA ASP A 171 0.48 0.35 40.34
C ASP A 171 0.69 -0.46 41.62
N THR A 172 0.96 -1.77 41.52
CA THR A 172 1.27 -2.58 42.70
C THR A 172 2.56 -2.13 43.40
N GLU A 173 3.59 -1.77 42.64
CA GLU A 173 4.86 -1.27 43.21
C GLU A 173 4.69 0.10 43.86
N ILE A 174 3.86 0.98 43.29
CA ILE A 174 3.51 2.27 43.90
C ILE A 174 2.85 2.05 45.26
N GLU A 175 1.87 1.15 45.37
CA GLU A 175 1.21 0.86 46.65
C GLU A 175 2.16 0.22 47.67
N ARG A 176 3.08 -0.63 47.23
CA ARG A 176 4.15 -1.18 48.07
C ARG A 176 5.06 -0.08 48.63
N LEU A 177 5.55 0.82 47.76
CA LEU A 177 6.42 1.93 48.15
C LEU A 177 5.71 2.93 49.07
N LYS A 178 4.43 3.24 48.81
CA LYS A 178 3.61 4.07 49.72
C LYS A 178 3.54 3.46 51.12
N SER A 179 3.31 2.14 51.21
CA SER A 179 3.28 1.41 52.48
C SER A 179 4.64 1.45 53.20
N GLU A 180 5.74 1.28 52.45
CA GLU A 180 7.10 1.36 52.98
C GLU A 180 7.43 2.76 53.53
N ILE A 181 7.05 3.83 52.82
CA ILE A 181 7.20 5.22 53.30
C ILE A 181 6.43 5.44 54.60
N ILE A 182 5.19 4.96 54.71
CA ILE A 182 4.38 5.07 55.93
C ILE A 182 5.10 4.36 57.10
N ALA A 183 5.62 3.15 56.88
CA ALA A 183 6.34 2.39 57.90
C ALA A 183 7.64 3.10 58.34
N LEU A 184 8.42 3.61 57.40
CA LEU A 184 9.65 4.37 57.67
C LEU A 184 9.36 5.65 58.45
N ASN A 185 8.29 6.38 58.11
CA ASN A 185 7.90 7.58 58.83
C ASN A 185 7.49 7.28 60.27
N LYS A 186 6.71 6.22 60.52
CA LYS A 186 6.38 5.77 61.89
C LYS A 186 7.63 5.41 62.69
N THR A 187 8.59 4.72 62.08
CA THR A 187 9.86 4.37 62.74
C THR A 187 10.69 5.62 63.06
N LYS A 188 10.75 6.59 62.14
CA LYS A 188 11.43 7.88 62.34
C LYS A 188 10.81 8.69 63.47
N GLU A 189 9.48 8.71 63.59
CA GLU A 189 8.81 9.35 64.72
C GLU A 189 9.15 8.68 66.05
N LYS A 190 9.18 7.35 66.10
CA LYS A 190 9.59 6.60 67.31
C LYS A 190 11.04 6.84 67.72
N MET A 191 11.93 7.12 66.75
CA MET A 191 13.33 7.41 67.01
C MET A 191 13.64 8.90 67.23
N ARG A 192 12.64 9.80 67.29
CA ARG A 192 12.90 11.20 67.66
C ARG A 192 13.38 11.25 69.13
N PRO A 193 14.58 11.77 69.40
CA PRO A 193 15.04 11.96 70.77
C PRO A 193 14.19 13.03 71.47
N TYR A 194 13.89 12.81 72.76
CA TYR A 194 13.29 13.80 73.65
C TYR A 194 14.11 15.09 73.56
N GLN A 195 13.49 16.21 73.20
CA GLN A 195 14.13 17.53 73.28
C GLN A 195 14.30 17.91 74.76
N GLY A 196 15.38 17.45 75.37
CA GLY A 196 15.84 17.95 76.67
C GLY A 196 16.47 19.34 76.52
N ASN A 197 16.23 20.20 77.51
CA ASN A 197 16.69 21.60 77.58
C ASN A 197 18.17 21.76 77.17
N GLN A 198 18.42 22.73 76.28
CA GLN A 198 19.72 23.06 75.69
C GLN A 198 20.69 23.81 76.63
N GLU A 199 20.36 23.97 77.90
CA GLU A 199 21.01 24.99 78.73
C GLU A 199 22.37 24.56 79.32
N ASP A 200 22.70 23.26 79.32
CA ASP A 200 24.02 22.74 79.74
C ASP A 200 24.69 21.85 78.66
N GLU A 201 24.69 22.30 77.41
CA GLU A 201 25.40 21.57 76.35
C GLU A 201 26.91 21.80 76.40
N ASP A 202 27.64 20.73 76.75
CA ASP A 202 29.09 20.62 76.76
C ASP A 202 29.71 21.25 75.49
N PRO A 203 30.71 22.15 75.62
CA PRO A 203 31.36 22.79 74.49
C PRO A 203 31.92 21.82 73.44
N ASP A 204 32.34 20.62 73.84
CA ASP A 204 32.83 19.59 72.92
C ASP A 204 31.68 18.93 72.14
N ILE A 205 30.50 18.77 72.75
CA ILE A 205 29.27 18.35 72.03
C ILE A 205 28.91 19.37 70.96
N LYS A 206 29.05 20.68 71.22
CA LYS A 206 28.83 21.74 70.21
C LYS A 206 29.81 21.65 69.05
N LYS A 207 31.10 21.34 69.33
CA LYS A 207 32.11 21.13 68.27
C LYS A 207 31.78 19.89 67.43
N ILE A 208 31.41 18.78 68.07
CA ILE A 208 31.02 17.54 67.38
C ILE A 208 29.82 17.79 66.46
N LYS A 209 28.78 18.49 66.93
CA LYS A 209 27.62 18.85 66.10
C LYS A 209 27.99 19.74 64.89
N LYS A 210 28.94 20.66 65.04
CA LYS A 210 29.45 21.46 63.91
C LYS A 210 30.14 20.58 62.87
N VAL A 211 31.01 19.65 63.29
CA VAL A 211 31.68 18.70 62.39
C VAL A 211 30.67 17.77 61.72
N GLN A 212 29.68 17.25 62.46
CA GLN A 212 28.61 16.42 61.90
C GLN A 212 27.75 17.18 60.88
N SER A 213 27.43 18.45 61.17
CA SER A 213 26.71 19.31 60.22
C SER A 213 27.50 19.54 58.93
N PHE A 214 28.81 19.79 59.07
CA PHE A 214 29.72 19.91 57.92
C PHE A 214 29.79 18.62 57.11
N MET A 215 30.00 17.48 57.77
CA MET A 215 30.04 16.16 57.12
C MET A 215 28.73 15.82 56.43
N ARG A 216 27.58 16.10 57.06
CA ARG A 216 26.26 15.92 56.46
C ARG A 216 26.11 16.76 55.20
N GLY A 217 26.48 18.04 55.25
CA GLY A 217 26.46 18.93 54.09
C GLY A 217 27.39 18.46 52.96
N TRP A 218 28.58 17.97 53.31
CA TRP A 218 29.54 17.40 52.34
C TRP A 218 29.01 16.13 51.69
N LEU A 219 28.44 15.19 52.47
CA LEU A 219 27.83 13.96 51.96
C LEU A 219 26.63 14.26 51.05
N CYS A 220 25.77 15.23 51.42
CA CYS A 220 24.66 15.67 50.57
C CYS A 220 25.16 16.20 49.22
N ARG A 221 26.20 17.05 49.22
CA ARG A 221 26.79 17.56 47.96
C ARG A 221 27.41 16.46 47.12
N ARG A 222 28.09 15.49 47.75
CA ARG A 222 28.67 14.35 47.04
C ARG A 222 27.60 13.47 46.41
N LYS A 223 26.55 13.13 47.17
CA LYS A 223 25.40 12.35 46.68
C LYS A 223 24.67 13.07 45.54
N TRP A 224 24.46 14.38 45.65
CA TRP A 224 23.89 15.19 44.56
C TRP A 224 24.73 15.12 43.29
N LYS A 225 26.05 15.28 43.39
CA LYS A 225 26.96 15.13 42.23
C LYS A 225 26.81 13.77 41.56
N THR A 226 26.72 12.69 42.33
CA THR A 226 26.49 11.35 41.78
C THR A 226 25.14 11.25 41.07
N ILE A 227 24.06 11.67 41.72
CA ILE A 227 22.70 11.62 41.12
C ILE A 227 22.63 12.40 39.80
N VAL A 228 23.21 13.60 39.77
CA VAL A 228 23.23 14.44 38.55
C VAL A 228 24.05 13.76 37.46
N GLN A 229 25.20 13.19 37.79
CA GLN A 229 26.03 12.49 36.82
C GLN A 229 25.31 11.27 36.25
N ASP A 230 24.68 10.47 37.10
CA ASP A 230 23.90 9.29 36.69
C ASP A 230 22.73 9.69 35.78
N TYR A 231 22.06 10.81 36.09
CA TYR A 231 21.02 11.35 35.22
C TYR A 231 21.57 11.81 33.86
N ILE A 232 22.66 12.58 33.83
CA ILE A 232 23.27 13.08 32.58
C ILE A 232 23.70 11.92 31.67
N CYS A 233 24.23 10.85 32.27
CA CYS A 233 24.64 9.63 31.58
C CYS A 233 23.49 8.64 31.33
N SER A 234 22.26 8.94 31.78
CA SER A 234 21.14 8.01 31.63
C SER A 234 20.66 7.91 30.17
N PRO A 235 20.14 6.74 29.76
CA PRO A 235 19.54 6.57 28.44
C PRO A 235 18.39 7.55 28.16
N HIS A 236 17.64 7.93 29.19
CA HIS A 236 16.56 8.90 29.08
C HIS A 236 17.06 10.30 28.71
N ALA A 237 18.10 10.80 29.39
CA ALA A 237 18.70 12.09 29.09
C ALA A 237 19.38 12.11 27.72
N GLU A 238 19.97 10.99 27.29
CA GLU A 238 20.49 10.83 25.93
C GLU A 238 19.38 10.87 24.88
N SER A 239 18.27 10.14 25.09
CA SER A 239 17.10 10.16 24.22
C SER A 239 16.48 11.55 24.10
N MET A 240 16.36 12.29 25.22
CA MET A 240 15.92 13.69 25.20
C MET A 240 16.83 14.58 24.35
N ARG A 241 18.16 14.45 24.50
CA ARG A 241 19.11 15.22 23.67
C ARG A 241 18.97 14.92 22.19
N LYS A 242 18.84 13.63 21.82
CA LYS A 242 18.62 13.23 20.42
C LYS A 242 17.33 13.81 19.85
N ARG A 243 16.21 13.73 20.58
CA ARG A 243 14.94 14.32 20.15
C ARG A 243 15.05 15.83 19.95
N ASN A 244 15.64 16.54 20.91
CA ASN A 244 15.83 17.97 20.80
C ASN A 244 16.72 18.34 19.61
N GLN A 245 17.81 17.59 19.37
CA GLN A 245 18.69 17.81 18.24
C GLN A 245 17.96 17.71 16.90
N ILE A 246 17.09 16.70 16.74
CA ILE A 246 16.29 16.54 15.50
C ILE A 246 15.37 17.75 15.30
N VAL A 247 14.70 18.20 16.36
CA VAL A 247 13.81 19.37 16.30
C VAL A 247 14.60 20.63 15.93
N PHE A 248 15.76 20.86 16.54
CA PHE A 248 16.60 22.00 16.21
C PHE A 248 17.07 21.96 14.76
N ASN A 249 17.56 20.82 14.29
CA ASN A 249 18.00 20.66 12.90
C ASN A 249 16.85 20.92 11.91
N MET A 250 15.64 20.46 12.22
CA MET A 250 14.46 20.71 11.39
C MET A 250 14.13 22.21 11.31
N VAL A 251 14.17 22.91 12.43
CA VAL A 251 13.91 24.36 12.49
C VAL A 251 15.00 25.15 11.77
N GLU A 252 16.26 24.75 11.90
CA GLU A 252 17.38 25.36 11.16
C GLU A 252 17.24 25.15 9.65
N ALA A 253 16.91 23.93 9.20
CA ALA A 253 16.69 23.63 7.79
C ALA A 253 15.50 24.40 7.20
N GLU A 254 14.39 24.52 7.94
CA GLU A 254 13.24 25.32 7.53
C GLU A 254 13.60 26.81 7.42
N SER A 255 14.34 27.33 8.41
CA SER A 255 14.82 28.72 8.37
C SER A 255 15.72 28.98 7.15
N GLU A 256 16.60 28.03 6.81
CA GLU A 256 17.45 28.12 5.62
C GLU A 256 16.63 28.07 4.33
N TYR A 257 15.68 27.13 4.22
CA TYR A 257 14.79 27.01 3.06
C TYR A 257 13.99 28.29 2.82
N VAL A 258 13.37 28.85 3.87
CA VAL A 258 12.62 30.11 3.80
C VAL A 258 13.52 31.26 3.36
N HIS A 259 14.76 31.32 3.85
CA HIS A 259 15.73 32.33 3.42
C HIS A 259 16.10 32.18 1.93
N GLN A 260 16.37 30.97 1.48
CA GLN A 260 16.66 30.70 0.07
C GLN A 260 15.48 31.05 -0.83
N LEU A 261 14.24 30.72 -0.43
CA LEU A 261 13.02 31.10 -1.15
C LEU A 261 12.86 32.62 -1.22
N TYR A 262 13.12 33.31 -0.11
CA TYR A 262 13.11 34.77 -0.06
C TYR A 262 14.11 35.36 -1.08
N VAL A 263 15.34 34.85 -1.12
CA VAL A 263 16.37 35.31 -2.08
C VAL A 263 15.93 35.01 -3.51
N LEU A 264 15.46 33.79 -3.79
CA LEU A 264 14.98 33.38 -5.12
C LEU A 264 13.89 34.33 -5.64
N VAL A 265 12.90 34.64 -4.79
CA VAL A 265 11.77 35.48 -5.18
C VAL A 265 12.17 36.95 -5.30
N ASN A 266 12.89 37.49 -4.32
CA ASN A 266 13.14 38.94 -4.23
C ASN A 266 14.33 39.40 -5.06
N CYS A 267 15.36 38.58 -5.17
CA CYS A 267 16.58 38.95 -5.89
C CYS A 267 16.56 38.49 -7.35
N PHE A 268 15.81 37.44 -7.69
CA PHE A 268 15.79 36.89 -9.05
C PHE A 268 14.42 37.02 -9.73
N LEU A 269 13.40 36.31 -9.24
CA LEU A 269 12.10 36.22 -9.93
C LEU A 269 11.42 37.59 -10.12
N ARG A 270 11.29 38.38 -9.05
CA ARG A 270 10.66 39.71 -9.13
C ARG A 270 11.42 40.66 -10.08
N PRO A 271 12.75 40.84 -9.95
CA PRO A 271 13.52 41.66 -10.90
C PRO A 271 13.41 41.19 -12.36
N LEU A 272 13.47 39.88 -12.62
CA LEU A 272 13.36 39.35 -13.99
C LEU A 272 11.97 39.58 -14.58
N ARG A 273 10.90 39.40 -13.78
CA ARG A 273 9.54 39.75 -14.21
C ARG A 273 9.41 41.24 -14.53
N MET A 274 10.01 42.11 -13.71
CA MET A 274 10.02 43.56 -13.97
C MET A 274 10.77 43.90 -15.27
N ALA A 275 11.90 43.24 -15.54
CA ALA A 275 12.67 43.43 -16.77
C ALA A 275 11.86 42.99 -18.02
N ALA A 276 11.15 41.87 -17.93
CA ALA A 276 10.27 41.35 -18.99
C ALA A 276 9.09 42.29 -19.32
N SER A 277 8.66 43.12 -18.37
CA SER A 277 7.59 44.11 -18.58
C SER A 277 8.09 45.48 -19.09
N SER A 278 9.38 45.63 -19.40
CA SER A 278 9.93 46.91 -19.88
C SER A 278 9.57 47.19 -21.36
N LYS A 279 9.70 48.45 -21.81
CA LYS A 279 9.36 48.86 -23.19
C LYS A 279 10.18 48.16 -24.29
N LYS A 280 11.37 47.67 -23.95
CA LYS A 280 12.25 46.86 -24.82
C LYS A 280 12.83 45.75 -23.95
N PRO A 281 12.08 44.66 -23.73
CA PRO A 281 12.44 43.67 -22.72
C PRO A 281 13.63 42.82 -23.19
N PRO A 282 14.64 42.61 -22.33
CA PRO A 282 15.79 41.75 -22.65
C PRO A 282 15.48 40.25 -22.49
N ILE A 283 14.34 39.90 -21.88
CA ILE A 283 13.87 38.55 -21.60
C ILE A 283 12.35 38.54 -21.66
N SER A 284 11.71 37.49 -22.18
CA SER A 284 10.25 37.41 -22.26
C SER A 284 9.62 36.87 -20.97
N HIS A 285 8.30 37.04 -20.81
CA HIS A 285 7.57 36.44 -19.69
C HIS A 285 7.56 34.90 -19.74
N ASP A 286 7.60 34.32 -20.94
CA ASP A 286 7.65 32.87 -21.15
C ASP A 286 9.02 32.32 -20.74
N ASP A 287 10.11 33.02 -21.07
CA ASP A 287 11.46 32.66 -20.63
C ASP A 287 11.57 32.67 -19.10
N VAL A 288 11.01 33.69 -18.43
CA VAL A 288 10.99 33.73 -16.96
C VAL A 288 10.12 32.62 -16.37
N SER A 289 9.00 32.28 -17.01
CA SER A 289 8.11 31.22 -16.50
C SER A 289 8.75 29.83 -16.63
N SER A 290 9.39 29.54 -17.76
CA SER A 290 10.12 28.28 -17.96
C SER A 290 11.26 28.04 -16.97
N ILE A 291 11.88 29.11 -16.43
CA ILE A 291 12.95 28.99 -15.43
C ILE A 291 12.41 28.71 -14.02
N PHE A 292 11.28 29.31 -13.64
CA PHE A 292 10.84 29.33 -12.24
C PHE A 292 9.53 28.58 -11.94
N LEU A 293 8.74 28.21 -12.95
CA LEU A 293 7.38 27.67 -12.77
C LEU A 293 7.09 26.40 -13.58
N ASN A 294 7.98 26.00 -14.50
CA ASN A 294 7.69 25.15 -15.65
C ASN A 294 6.59 25.75 -16.53
#